data_AF-A0A545UC70-F1
#
_entry.id   AF-A0A545UC70-F1
#
_cell.length_a   1.000
_cell.length_b   1.000
_cell.length_c   1.000
_cell.angle_alpha   90.00
_cell.angle_beta   90.00
_cell.angle_gamma   90.00
#
_symmetry.space_group_name_H-M   'P 1'
#
loop_
_entity.id
_entity.type
_entity.pdbx_description
1 polymer ?
#
loop_
_entity_poly.entity_id
_entity_poly.type
_entity_poly.pdbx_seq_one_letter_code
_entity_poly.pdbx_strand_id
1 'polypeptide(L)'
;MQIEIILNDLLREYGVERGASADLKKYLNVSRQTASKIINNKKNLTNEEVGDVCDWLIERVTNHVNTTSDDVRRLRLILPGGLFRAAGALDRILRSSALCLYLGEQVRLQATKNEESSKSRWISGADAEVATDLVHRIARDGNKLEFLWKNVSFHITPDSEELTYEGNYLEEDQNRAIDFYTNMMCTTERRRANKKDKSAVFMIGSQRVNYMVEVVFAKLFKTKPFKETKRRSVPIYMQYRKGAPGRPSCFGGDKPPTGWQGEGGSGIYYRTEDGSWAHISNRRNLGGIVLLIDDSDNAQFIVVLFGFSGKATRQIGQLFYEKPERFWPLDKTIGNLRTALFACKLPKEKELGEAEVILVETC
;
A
#
# COMPACT_ATOMS: atom_id res chain seq x y z
N MET A 1 3.16 -12.65 18.28
CA MET A 1 2.03 -11.85 17.76
C MET A 1 0.82 -12.76 17.73
N GLN A 2 -0.23 -12.48 18.50
CA GLN A 2 -1.44 -13.30 18.49
C GLN A 2 -2.24 -12.90 17.23
N ILE A 3 -2.28 -13.80 16.25
CA ILE A 3 -3.04 -13.60 15.02
C ILE A 3 -4.48 -14.01 15.34
N GLU A 4 -5.38 -13.02 15.41
CA GLU A 4 -6.79 -13.27 15.65
C GLU A 4 -7.39 -13.85 14.35
N ILE A 5 -7.91 -15.08 14.36
CA ILE A 5 -8.57 -15.73 13.23
C ILE A 5 -10.07 -15.40 13.28
N ILE A 6 -10.67 -14.90 12.20
CA ILE A 6 -12.11 -14.60 12.11
C ILE A 6 -12.90 -15.67 11.35
N LEU A 7 -12.44 -16.92 11.44
CA LEU A 7 -13.09 -18.03 10.75
C LEU A 7 -14.59 -18.12 11.06
N ASN A 8 -14.99 -17.89 12.31
CA ASN A 8 -16.41 -17.89 12.69
C ASN A 8 -17.22 -16.76 12.05
N ASP A 9 -16.62 -15.58 11.84
CA ASP A 9 -17.31 -14.46 11.20
C ASP A 9 -17.50 -14.76 9.70
N LEU A 10 -16.48 -15.29 9.02
CA LEU A 10 -16.60 -15.74 7.63
C LEU A 10 -17.64 -16.85 7.49
N LEU A 11 -17.63 -17.85 8.38
CA LEU A 11 -18.62 -18.93 8.34
C LEU A 11 -20.06 -18.38 8.42
N ARG A 12 -20.30 -17.33 9.23
CA ARG A 12 -21.59 -16.66 9.32
C ARG A 12 -21.92 -15.82 8.09
N GLU A 13 -20.95 -15.10 7.54
CA GLU A 13 -21.11 -14.29 6.33
C GLU A 13 -21.62 -15.13 5.16
N TYR A 14 -21.07 -16.34 4.99
CA TYR A 14 -21.47 -17.27 3.93
C TYR A 14 -22.58 -18.25 4.36
N GLY A 15 -23.11 -18.15 5.59
CA GLY A 15 -24.20 -18.98 6.09
C GLY A 15 -23.86 -20.48 6.25
N VAL A 16 -22.59 -20.81 6.48
CA VAL A 16 -22.05 -22.17 6.54
C VAL A 16 -21.58 -22.58 7.95
N GLU A 17 -22.04 -21.91 9.00
CA GLU A 17 -21.59 -22.13 10.37
C GLU A 17 -22.08 -23.46 10.97
N ARG A 18 -23.24 -23.95 10.52
CA ARG A 18 -23.82 -25.21 11.03
C ARG A 18 -22.92 -26.38 10.67
N GLY A 19 -22.58 -27.21 11.67
CA GLY A 19 -21.72 -28.38 11.48
C GLY A 19 -20.23 -28.08 11.27
N ALA A 20 -19.82 -26.81 11.21
CA ALA A 20 -18.46 -26.40 10.85
C ALA A 20 -17.37 -27.09 11.68
N SER A 21 -17.54 -27.21 13.01
CA SER A 21 -16.54 -27.89 13.84
C SER A 21 -16.42 -29.39 13.59
N ALA A 22 -17.50 -30.06 13.19
CA ALA A 22 -17.48 -31.50 12.87
C ALA A 22 -16.82 -31.74 11.52
N ASP A 23 -17.08 -30.86 10.56
CA ASP A 23 -16.53 -30.98 9.21
C ASP A 23 -15.05 -30.59 9.19
N LEU A 24 -14.66 -29.50 9.87
CA LEU A 24 -13.26 -29.11 10.01
C LEU A 24 -12.43 -30.19 10.73
N LYS A 25 -13.03 -30.84 11.74
CA LYS A 25 -12.43 -31.98 12.44
C LYS A 25 -12.10 -33.10 11.45
N LYS A 26 -13.05 -33.44 10.57
CA LYS A 26 -12.88 -34.51 9.58
C LYS A 26 -11.84 -34.13 8.53
N TYR A 27 -11.87 -32.89 8.04
CA TYR A 27 -10.99 -32.39 7.00
C TYR A 27 -9.51 -32.34 7.46
N LEU A 28 -9.25 -31.71 8.62
CA LEU A 28 -7.90 -31.57 9.15
C LEU A 28 -7.41 -32.79 9.95
N ASN A 29 -8.25 -33.82 10.12
CA ASN A 29 -7.97 -34.98 10.97
C ASN A 29 -7.52 -34.60 12.40
N VAL A 30 -8.18 -33.61 13.01
CA VAL A 30 -7.87 -33.12 14.37
C VAL A 30 -8.94 -33.52 15.39
N SER A 31 -8.68 -33.29 16.68
CA SER A 31 -9.72 -33.48 17.71
C SER A 31 -10.86 -32.45 17.54
N ARG A 32 -12.08 -32.80 17.97
CA ARG A 32 -13.23 -31.87 17.96
C ARG A 32 -12.96 -30.61 18.79
N GLN A 33 -12.22 -30.76 19.90
CA GLN A 33 -11.79 -29.64 20.74
C GLN A 33 -10.81 -28.73 19.99
N THR A 34 -9.87 -29.31 19.23
CA THR A 34 -8.92 -28.55 18.40
C THR A 34 -9.66 -27.78 17.31
N ALA A 35 -10.55 -28.42 16.55
CA ALA A 35 -11.35 -27.76 15.52
C ALA A 35 -12.21 -26.62 16.11
N SER A 36 -12.84 -26.85 17.26
CA SER A 36 -13.59 -25.82 17.98
C SER A 36 -12.70 -24.67 18.46
N LYS A 37 -11.47 -24.95 18.93
CA LYS A 37 -10.49 -23.91 19.27
C LYS A 37 -10.05 -23.10 18.05
N ILE A 38 -9.87 -23.72 16.89
CA ILE A 38 -9.52 -23.01 15.65
C ILE A 38 -10.65 -22.06 15.24
N ILE A 39 -11.89 -22.56 15.15
CA ILE A 39 -13.06 -21.74 14.77
C ILE A 39 -13.27 -20.57 15.73
N ASN A 40 -13.08 -20.80 17.04
CA ASN A 40 -13.28 -19.77 18.05
C ASN A 40 -12.00 -18.95 18.36
N ASN A 41 -10.97 -19.03 17.52
CA ASN A 41 -9.73 -18.29 17.67
C ASN A 41 -9.03 -18.48 19.05
N LYS A 42 -9.02 -19.71 19.55
CA LYS A 42 -8.37 -20.13 20.79
C LYS A 42 -7.10 -20.97 20.53
N LYS A 43 -6.64 -21.05 19.28
CA LYS A 43 -5.42 -21.75 18.87
C LYS A 43 -4.68 -20.90 17.83
N ASN A 44 -3.37 -20.73 18.00
CA ASN A 44 -2.50 -20.19 16.96
C ASN A 44 -2.26 -21.28 15.90
N LEU A 45 -2.39 -20.93 14.62
CA LEU A 45 -2.14 -21.84 13.50
C LEU A 45 -0.72 -21.67 12.94
N THR A 46 -0.14 -22.75 12.41
CA THR A 46 1.03 -22.68 11.53
C THR A 46 0.63 -22.21 10.11
N ASN A 47 1.58 -21.80 9.27
CA ASN A 47 1.28 -21.40 7.88
C ASN A 47 0.63 -22.53 7.07
N GLU A 48 1.04 -23.77 7.31
CA GLU A 48 0.46 -24.96 6.66
C GLU A 48 -1.00 -25.16 7.11
N GLU A 49 -1.26 -25.12 8.41
CA GLU A 49 -2.63 -25.23 8.95
C GLU A 49 -3.55 -24.10 8.47
N VAL A 50 -3.00 -22.91 8.17
CA VAL A 50 -3.74 -21.79 7.59
C VAL A 50 -4.15 -22.10 6.16
N GLY A 51 -3.25 -22.66 5.36
CA GLY A 51 -3.54 -23.13 4.01
C GLY A 51 -4.68 -24.15 4.04
N ASP A 52 -4.56 -25.16 4.89
CA ASP A 52 -5.59 -26.20 5.01
C ASP A 52 -6.96 -25.65 5.45
N VAL A 53 -6.98 -24.67 6.36
CA VAL A 53 -8.22 -24.00 6.79
C VAL A 53 -8.82 -23.16 5.66
N CYS A 54 -8.00 -22.50 4.84
CA CYS A 54 -8.47 -21.75 3.67
C CYS A 54 -9.09 -22.68 2.63
N ASP A 55 -8.41 -23.77 2.29
CA ASP A 55 -8.90 -24.77 1.34
C ASP A 55 -10.20 -25.40 1.82
N TRP A 56 -10.25 -25.79 3.10
CA TRP A 56 -11.47 -26.29 3.73
C TRP A 56 -12.63 -25.29 3.64
N LEU A 57 -12.37 -24.01 3.92
CA LEU A 57 -13.40 -22.97 3.89
C LEU A 57 -13.92 -22.75 2.47
N ILE A 58 -13.02 -22.73 1.48
CA ILE A 58 -13.38 -22.62 0.06
C ILE A 58 -14.24 -23.82 -0.35
N GLU A 59 -13.83 -25.04 -0.02
CA GLU A 59 -14.59 -26.25 -0.36
C GLU A 59 -15.97 -26.24 0.33
N ARG A 60 -16.01 -25.88 1.62
CA ARG A 60 -17.26 -25.78 2.38
C ARG A 60 -18.24 -24.79 1.75
N VAL A 61 -17.77 -23.59 1.41
CA VAL A 61 -18.60 -22.55 0.80
C VAL A 61 -19.02 -22.96 -0.61
N THR A 62 -18.13 -23.57 -1.39
CA THR A 62 -18.45 -24.09 -2.74
C THR A 62 -19.58 -25.13 -2.71
N ASN A 63 -19.62 -26.00 -1.68
CA ASN A 63 -20.60 -27.06 -1.55
C ASN A 63 -21.94 -26.63 -0.91
N HIS A 64 -22.10 -25.34 -0.57
CA HIS A 64 -23.30 -24.85 0.09
C HIS A 64 -24.38 -24.43 -0.92
N VAL A 65 -25.64 -24.84 -0.66
CA VAL A 65 -26.75 -24.77 -1.62
C VAL A 65 -27.07 -23.35 -2.09
N ASN A 66 -26.82 -22.34 -1.26
CA ASN A 66 -27.14 -20.94 -1.55
C ASN A 66 -25.93 -20.11 -2.01
N THR A 67 -24.80 -20.75 -2.30
CA THR A 67 -23.57 -20.04 -2.66
C THR A 67 -23.44 -19.90 -4.17
N THR A 68 -23.17 -18.67 -4.63
CA THR A 68 -22.95 -18.39 -6.05
C THR A 68 -21.49 -18.58 -6.45
N SER A 69 -21.22 -18.71 -7.76
CA SER A 69 -19.83 -18.74 -8.26
C SER A 69 -19.07 -17.45 -7.94
N ASP A 70 -19.77 -16.31 -7.84
CA ASP A 70 -19.17 -15.04 -7.46
C ASP A 70 -18.79 -14.98 -5.98
N ASP A 71 -19.57 -15.61 -5.09
CA ASP A 71 -19.22 -15.73 -3.67
C ASP A 71 -17.94 -16.53 -3.47
N VAL A 72 -17.81 -17.68 -4.16
CA VAL A 72 -16.60 -18.50 -4.13
C VAL A 72 -15.41 -17.72 -4.69
N ARG A 73 -15.61 -16.98 -5.78
CA ARG A 73 -14.57 -16.10 -6.36
C ARG A 73 -14.15 -15.03 -5.37
N ARG A 74 -15.10 -14.36 -4.71
CA ARG A 74 -14.84 -13.33 -3.69
C ARG A 74 -14.08 -13.90 -2.51
N LEU A 75 -14.49 -15.06 -2.00
CA LEU A 75 -13.82 -15.75 -0.91
C LEU A 75 -12.36 -16.08 -1.25
N ARG A 76 -12.12 -16.62 -2.46
CA ARG A 76 -10.77 -16.89 -2.98
C ARG A 76 -9.92 -15.62 -3.10
N LEU A 77 -10.53 -14.46 -3.38
CA LEU A 77 -9.82 -13.19 -3.50
C LEU A 77 -9.41 -12.57 -2.16
N ILE A 78 -10.15 -12.88 -1.08
CA ILE A 78 -9.86 -12.34 0.25
C ILE A 78 -8.96 -13.28 1.06
N LEU A 79 -9.00 -14.59 0.83
CA LEU A 79 -8.15 -15.55 1.53
C LEU A 79 -6.69 -15.53 1.03
N PRO A 80 -5.70 -15.82 1.91
CA PRO A 80 -5.85 -16.13 3.33
C PRO A 80 -6.06 -14.89 4.22
N GLY A 81 -5.94 -13.67 3.69
CA GLY A 81 -6.03 -12.42 4.47
C GLY A 81 -7.33 -12.25 5.25
N GLY A 82 -8.47 -12.56 4.62
CA GLY A 82 -9.79 -12.53 5.23
C GLY A 82 -9.95 -13.52 6.39
N LEU A 83 -9.10 -14.55 6.50
CA LEU A 83 -9.13 -15.49 7.63
C LEU A 83 -8.63 -14.83 8.92
N PHE A 84 -7.86 -13.75 8.82
CA PHE A 84 -7.19 -13.15 9.95
C PHE A 84 -7.71 -11.73 10.24
N ARG A 85 -8.16 -11.50 11.47
CA ARG A 85 -8.12 -10.21 12.17
C ARG A 85 -6.71 -9.87 12.68
N ALA A 86 -5.65 -10.47 12.14
CA ALA A 86 -4.34 -9.86 12.30
C ALA A 86 -4.46 -8.47 11.68
N ALA A 87 -4.60 -7.46 12.56
CA ALA A 87 -5.01 -6.11 12.24
C ALA A 87 -4.63 -5.77 10.81
N GLY A 88 -5.63 -5.80 9.90
CA GLY A 88 -5.45 -5.36 8.53
C GLY A 88 -4.78 -3.98 8.55
N ALA A 89 -4.16 -3.59 7.45
CA ALA A 89 -3.46 -2.30 7.41
C ALA A 89 -4.31 -1.15 7.98
N LEU A 90 -5.63 -1.15 7.68
CA LEU A 90 -6.60 -0.22 8.24
C LEU A 90 -6.82 -0.38 9.75
N ASP A 91 -7.05 -1.59 10.26
CA ASP A 91 -7.19 -1.84 11.71
C ASP A 91 -5.97 -1.38 12.53
N ARG A 92 -4.76 -1.47 11.96
CA ARG A 92 -3.54 -0.98 12.62
C ARG A 92 -3.55 0.53 12.71
N ILE A 93 -4.02 1.20 11.66
CA ILE A 93 -4.22 2.65 11.65
C ILE A 93 -5.26 3.03 12.70
N LEU A 94 -6.41 2.34 12.73
CA LEU A 94 -7.50 2.62 13.68
C LEU A 94 -7.08 2.43 15.15
N ARG A 95 -6.14 1.51 15.42
CA ARG A 95 -5.58 1.26 16.76
C ARG A 95 -4.40 2.17 17.13
N SER A 96 -3.98 3.06 16.25
CA SER A 96 -2.94 4.04 16.56
C SER A 96 -3.50 5.14 17.47
N SER A 97 -2.65 5.93 18.12
CA SER A 97 -3.07 7.14 18.86
C SER A 97 -3.03 8.39 17.99
N ALA A 98 -2.21 8.38 16.93
CA ALA A 98 -2.08 9.47 15.99
C ALA A 98 -1.95 8.98 14.54
N LEU A 99 -2.49 9.76 13.60
CA LEU A 99 -2.33 9.58 12.17
C LEU A 99 -1.64 10.82 11.58
N CYS A 100 -0.50 10.62 10.92
CA CYS A 100 0.18 11.65 10.14
C CYS A 100 -0.02 11.42 8.64
N LEU A 101 -0.54 12.43 7.94
CA LEU A 101 -0.76 12.41 6.49
C LEU A 101 0.30 13.26 5.80
N TYR A 102 1.03 12.67 4.85
CA TYR A 102 1.98 13.35 3.99
C TYR A 102 1.48 13.38 2.55
N LEU A 103 1.16 14.58 2.08
CA LEU A 103 0.79 14.85 0.69
C LEU A 103 1.85 15.72 0.05
N GLY A 104 2.13 15.56 -1.23
CA GLY A 104 2.99 16.51 -1.90
C GLY A 104 2.24 17.74 -2.39
N GLU A 105 2.87 18.89 -2.22
CA GLU A 105 2.32 20.20 -2.58
C GLU A 105 3.14 20.77 -3.73
N GLN A 106 2.49 21.01 -4.87
CA GLN A 106 3.10 21.60 -6.04
C GLN A 106 3.16 23.10 -5.88
N VAL A 107 4.35 23.66 -6.06
CA VAL A 107 4.61 25.10 -6.01
C VAL A 107 4.98 25.57 -7.41
N ARG A 108 4.15 26.40 -8.02
CA ARG A 108 4.46 26.99 -9.34
C ARG A 108 5.61 27.98 -9.22
N LEU A 109 6.67 27.76 -9.99
CA LEU A 109 7.66 28.80 -10.28
C LEU A 109 7.06 29.71 -11.36
N GLN A 110 7.02 31.02 -11.10
CA GLN A 110 6.66 31.99 -12.13
C GLN A 110 7.93 32.39 -12.90
N ALA A 111 7.81 32.50 -14.23
CA ALA A 111 8.94 32.81 -15.11
C ALA A 111 9.37 34.28 -15.09
N THR A 112 8.66 35.17 -14.38
CA THR A 112 8.91 36.61 -14.42
C THR A 112 9.67 37.11 -13.19
N LYS A 113 10.84 37.72 -13.43
CA LYS A 113 11.81 38.22 -12.45
C LYS A 113 11.35 39.40 -11.58
N ASN A 114 10.16 39.96 -11.82
CA ASN A 114 9.67 41.11 -11.09
C ASN A 114 8.28 40.80 -10.53
N GLU A 115 8.11 41.18 -9.26
CA GLU A 115 6.96 41.00 -8.38
C GLU A 115 6.96 39.70 -7.56
N GLU A 116 6.91 39.89 -6.23
CA GLU A 116 6.51 38.95 -5.17
C GLU A 116 5.07 38.45 -5.37
N SER A 117 4.70 38.11 -6.60
CA SER A 117 3.40 37.59 -6.93
C SER A 117 3.26 36.20 -6.34
N SER A 118 2.14 36.00 -5.63
CA SER A 118 1.82 34.82 -4.84
C SER A 118 2.23 33.51 -5.51
N LYS A 119 3.12 32.74 -4.89
CA LYS A 119 3.41 31.36 -5.29
C LYS A 119 2.10 30.57 -5.22
N SER A 120 1.51 30.21 -6.36
CA SER A 120 0.34 29.33 -6.38
C SER A 120 0.76 27.95 -5.89
N ARG A 121 0.03 27.43 -4.90
CA ARG A 121 0.26 26.10 -4.31
C ARG A 121 -0.98 25.25 -4.47
N TRP A 122 -0.80 23.98 -4.79
CA TRP A 122 -1.91 23.04 -4.85
C TRP A 122 -1.46 21.62 -4.56
N ILE A 123 -2.44 20.79 -4.19
CA ILE A 123 -2.28 19.36 -4.01
C ILE A 123 -3.06 18.67 -5.13
N SER A 124 -2.61 17.50 -5.56
CA SER A 124 -3.38 16.65 -6.47
C SER A 124 -4.77 16.40 -5.88
N GLY A 125 -5.84 16.72 -6.63
CA GLY A 125 -7.21 16.49 -6.18
C GLY A 125 -7.46 15.01 -5.85
N ALA A 126 -6.83 14.10 -6.59
CA ALA A 126 -6.89 12.67 -6.31
C ALA A 126 -6.27 12.28 -4.96
N ASP A 127 -5.16 12.92 -4.59
CA ASP A 127 -4.43 12.60 -3.37
C ASP A 127 -5.19 13.18 -2.16
N ALA A 128 -5.77 14.38 -2.32
CA ALA A 128 -6.64 15.00 -1.34
C ALA A 128 -7.93 14.20 -1.10
N GLU A 129 -8.57 13.69 -2.16
CA GLU A 129 -9.79 12.86 -2.05
C GLU A 129 -9.52 11.59 -1.22
N VAL A 130 -8.44 10.87 -1.53
CA VAL A 130 -8.03 9.68 -0.77
C VAL A 130 -7.73 10.03 0.69
N ALA A 131 -7.03 11.14 0.96
CA ALA A 131 -6.74 11.59 2.32
C ALA A 131 -8.03 11.91 3.11
N THR A 132 -8.97 12.61 2.48
CA THR A 132 -10.26 12.98 3.05
C THR A 132 -11.11 11.76 3.35
N ASP A 133 -11.17 10.79 2.44
CA ASP A 133 -11.90 9.52 2.64
C ASP A 133 -11.36 8.72 3.82
N LEU A 134 -10.04 8.66 3.98
CA LEU A 134 -9.40 8.03 5.14
C LEU A 134 -9.82 8.70 6.46
N VAL A 135 -9.75 10.04 6.51
CA VAL A 135 -10.14 10.80 7.70
C VAL A 135 -11.61 10.57 8.03
N HIS A 136 -12.49 10.63 7.02
CA HIS A 136 -13.92 10.37 7.22
C HIS A 136 -14.20 8.95 7.71
N ARG A 137 -13.51 7.95 7.18
CA ARG A 137 -13.69 6.55 7.60
C ARG A 137 -13.28 6.37 9.07
N ILE A 138 -12.11 6.87 9.45
CA ILE A 138 -11.63 6.81 10.84
C ILE A 138 -12.60 7.52 11.78
N ALA A 139 -13.10 8.70 11.39
CA ALA A 139 -14.04 9.47 12.20
C ALA A 139 -15.38 8.74 12.39
N ARG A 140 -15.89 8.07 11.35
CA ARG A 140 -17.12 7.26 11.43
C ARG A 140 -17.01 6.09 12.39
N ASP A 141 -15.82 5.49 12.50
CA ASP A 141 -15.57 4.38 13.41
C ASP A 141 -15.44 4.82 14.89
N GLY A 142 -15.68 6.11 15.19
CA GLY A 142 -15.69 6.66 16.55
C GLY A 142 -14.31 6.86 17.18
N ASN A 143 -13.24 6.70 16.39
CA ASN A 143 -11.87 6.80 16.88
C ASN A 143 -11.45 8.26 17.08
N LYS A 144 -10.91 8.55 18.27
CA LYS A 144 -10.32 9.86 18.62
C LYS A 144 -8.82 9.85 18.31
N LEU A 145 -8.46 9.78 17.03
CA LEU A 145 -7.07 9.90 16.60
C LEU A 145 -6.63 11.36 16.61
N GLU A 146 -5.40 11.64 17.05
CA GLU A 146 -4.74 12.90 16.74
C GLU A 146 -4.38 12.93 15.25
N PHE A 147 -4.89 13.91 14.51
CA PHE A 147 -4.58 14.06 13.09
C PHE A 147 -3.51 15.13 12.88
N LEU A 148 -2.44 14.76 12.16
CA LEU A 148 -1.40 15.67 11.73
C LEU A 148 -1.33 15.67 10.20
N TRP A 149 -1.45 16.84 9.60
CA TRP A 149 -1.34 17.01 8.14
C TRP A 149 -0.02 17.70 7.80
N LYS A 150 0.73 17.14 6.84
CA LYS A 150 2.03 17.66 6.38
C LYS A 150 2.07 17.71 4.86
N ASN A 151 2.29 18.91 4.33
CA ASN A 151 2.52 19.12 2.91
C ASN A 151 4.02 19.08 2.61
N VAL A 152 4.43 18.17 1.73
CA VAL A 152 5.80 18.05 1.23
C VAL A 152 5.91 18.87 -0.05
N SER A 153 6.22 20.16 0.10
CA SER A 153 6.28 21.07 -1.03
C SER A 153 7.43 20.71 -1.99
N PHE A 154 7.17 20.82 -3.29
CA PHE A 154 8.20 20.77 -4.34
C PHE A 154 7.80 21.69 -5.49
N HIS A 155 8.81 22.22 -6.16
CA HIS A 155 8.65 23.20 -7.22
C HIS A 155 8.40 22.53 -8.57
N ILE A 156 7.57 23.17 -9.39
CA ILE A 156 7.35 22.76 -10.77
C ILE A 156 7.38 23.98 -11.71
N THR A 157 7.86 23.73 -12.93
CA THR A 157 7.77 24.67 -14.05
C THR A 157 6.58 24.25 -14.92
N PRO A 158 5.54 25.10 -15.09
CA PRO A 158 4.29 24.71 -15.75
C PRO A 158 4.39 24.45 -17.26
N ASP A 159 5.37 25.07 -17.94
CA ASP A 159 5.30 25.30 -19.39
C ASP A 159 6.44 24.66 -20.19
N SER A 160 7.25 23.80 -19.57
CA SER A 160 8.36 23.12 -20.24
C SER A 160 8.11 21.61 -20.33
N GLU A 161 8.18 21.06 -21.55
CA GLU A 161 8.10 19.60 -21.81
C GLU A 161 9.21 18.83 -21.05
N GLU A 162 10.31 19.52 -20.76
CA GLU A 162 11.36 19.10 -19.84
C GLU A 162 11.20 19.85 -18.52
N LEU A 163 11.33 19.19 -17.37
CA LEU A 163 11.49 19.92 -16.10
C LEU A 163 12.85 20.62 -16.12
N THR A 164 12.92 21.82 -16.70
CA THR A 164 14.03 22.73 -16.45
C THR A 164 13.79 23.31 -15.07
N TYR A 165 14.43 22.68 -14.06
CA TYR A 165 14.64 23.33 -12.78
C TYR A 165 15.58 24.49 -13.03
N GLU A 166 15.04 25.71 -13.11
CA GLU A 166 15.89 26.89 -13.10
C GLU A 166 16.48 27.05 -11.69
N GLY A 167 17.80 26.97 -11.54
CA GLY A 167 18.48 27.09 -10.24
C GLY A 167 18.47 25.82 -9.37
N ASN A 168 18.73 25.99 -8.06
CA ASN A 168 18.95 24.88 -7.12
C ASN A 168 17.65 24.25 -6.56
N TYR A 169 16.47 24.59 -7.10
CA TYR A 169 15.18 24.14 -6.53
C TYR A 169 15.03 22.62 -6.47
N LEU A 170 15.58 21.87 -7.44
CA LEU A 170 15.55 20.41 -7.38
C LEU A 170 16.27 19.89 -6.14
N GLU A 171 17.48 20.38 -5.89
CA GLU A 171 18.27 19.98 -4.72
C GLU A 171 17.59 20.40 -3.42
N GLU A 172 17.02 21.60 -3.38
CA GLU A 172 16.23 22.08 -2.23
C GLU A 172 15.01 21.18 -1.97
N ASP A 173 14.28 20.78 -3.00
CA ASP A 173 13.11 19.91 -2.87
C ASP A 173 13.50 18.49 -2.43
N GLN A 174 14.62 17.97 -2.93
CA GLN A 174 15.19 16.69 -2.52
C GLN A 174 15.60 16.72 -1.04
N ASN A 175 16.34 17.75 -0.64
CA ASN A 175 16.77 17.94 0.75
C ASN A 175 15.58 18.11 1.68
N ARG A 176 14.57 18.90 1.28
CA ARG A 176 13.33 19.07 2.05
C ARG A 176 12.61 17.73 2.27
N ALA A 177 12.51 16.89 1.25
CA ALA A 177 11.90 15.56 1.39
C ALA A 177 12.70 14.65 2.33
N ILE A 178 14.04 14.73 2.29
CA ILE A 178 14.93 14.01 3.21
C ILE A 178 14.74 14.51 4.65
N ASP A 179 14.60 15.83 4.84
CA ASP A 179 14.36 16.43 6.16
C ASP A 179 13.00 16.02 6.72
N PHE A 180 11.95 16.00 5.89
CA PHE A 180 10.64 15.48 6.29
C PHE A 180 10.72 14.04 6.76
N TYR A 181 11.39 13.17 5.99
CA TYR A 181 11.60 11.77 6.37
C TYR A 181 12.39 11.66 7.69
N THR A 182 13.49 12.40 7.83
CA THR A 182 14.33 12.37 9.03
C THR A 182 13.54 12.84 10.26
N ASN A 183 12.81 13.94 10.14
CA ASN A 183 11.95 14.46 11.19
C ASN A 183 10.83 13.49 11.56
N MET A 184 10.23 12.79 10.59
CA MET A 184 9.24 11.75 10.84
C MET A 184 9.83 10.64 11.71
N MET A 185 11.04 10.16 11.39
CA MET A 185 11.70 9.12 12.18
C MET A 185 12.10 9.62 13.58
N CYS A 186 12.65 10.84 13.70
CA CYS A 186 13.06 11.41 15.00
C CYS A 186 11.90 11.77 15.92
N THR A 187 10.78 12.28 15.39
CA THR A 187 9.57 12.56 16.21
C THR A 187 9.04 11.28 16.84
N THR A 188 9.28 10.15 16.18
CA THR A 188 8.89 8.83 16.65
C THR A 188 9.74 8.36 17.83
N GLU A 189 11.03 8.69 17.88
CA GLU A 189 11.88 8.47 19.07
C GLU A 189 11.37 9.22 20.30
N ARG A 190 10.83 10.44 20.12
CA ARG A 190 10.20 11.18 21.22
C ARG A 190 8.91 10.52 21.70
N ARG A 191 8.12 9.95 20.79
CA ARG A 191 6.91 9.17 21.14
C ARG A 191 7.25 7.84 21.82
N ARG A 192 8.34 7.17 21.43
CA ARG A 192 8.85 5.94 22.09
C ARG A 192 9.13 6.13 23.59
N ALA A 193 9.56 7.31 24.02
CA ALA A 193 9.74 7.61 25.45
C ALA A 193 8.41 7.42 26.22
N ASN A 194 7.28 7.69 25.56
CA ASN A 194 5.93 7.34 26.00
C ASN A 194 5.50 6.01 25.33
N LYS A 195 6.01 4.87 25.82
CA LYS A 195 5.84 3.49 25.30
C LYS A 195 4.43 3.01 24.89
N LYS A 196 3.37 3.82 25.03
CA LYS A 196 1.98 3.47 24.72
C LYS A 196 1.46 4.05 23.40
N ASP A 197 2.13 5.02 22.78
CA ASP A 197 1.58 5.74 21.63
C ASP A 197 2.10 5.19 20.29
N LYS A 198 1.33 4.27 19.70
CA LYS A 198 1.55 3.82 18.32
C LYS A 198 1.10 4.90 17.34
N SER A 199 1.89 5.18 16.32
CA SER A 199 1.51 6.14 15.28
C SER A 199 1.35 5.48 13.91
N ALA A 200 0.37 5.94 13.16
CA ALA A 200 0.22 5.63 11.75
C ALA A 200 0.74 6.79 10.90
N VAL A 201 1.41 6.46 9.80
CA VAL A 201 1.82 7.42 8.78
C VAL A 201 1.24 6.98 7.46
N PHE A 202 0.64 7.91 6.74
CA PHE A 202 0.09 7.68 5.41
C PHE A 202 0.72 8.67 4.42
N MET A 203 1.33 8.14 3.37
CA MET A 203 1.90 8.93 2.28
C MET A 203 1.12 8.65 1.01
N ILE A 204 0.56 9.70 0.41
CA ILE A 204 -0.28 9.56 -0.79
C ILE A 204 0.40 10.30 -1.94
N GLY A 205 0.33 9.68 -3.10
CA GLY A 205 0.89 10.22 -4.34
C GLY A 205 2.24 9.58 -4.69
N SER A 206 2.50 9.42 -5.99
CA SER A 206 3.73 8.79 -6.48
C SER A 206 4.95 9.67 -6.21
N GLN A 207 6.16 9.16 -6.45
CA GLN A 207 7.38 9.98 -6.37
C GLN A 207 7.34 11.21 -7.28
N ARG A 208 6.43 11.25 -8.27
CA ARG A 208 6.26 12.42 -9.14
C ARG A 208 5.47 13.54 -8.51
N VAL A 209 4.72 13.28 -7.45
CA VAL A 209 3.89 14.27 -6.79
C VAL A 209 4.06 14.28 -5.29
N ASN A 210 4.93 13.42 -4.73
CA ASN A 210 5.29 13.38 -3.32
C ASN A 210 6.72 12.84 -3.17
N TYR A 211 7.71 13.72 -3.00
CA TYR A 211 9.13 13.34 -2.94
C TYR A 211 9.50 12.54 -1.70
N MET A 212 8.66 12.55 -0.66
CA MET A 212 8.90 11.71 0.51
C MET A 212 8.79 10.22 0.17
N VAL A 213 7.92 9.85 -0.77
CA VAL A 213 7.80 8.47 -1.27
C VAL A 213 9.11 7.99 -1.90
N GLU A 214 9.80 8.86 -2.63
CA GLU A 214 11.13 8.56 -3.19
C GLU A 214 12.14 8.21 -2.09
N VAL A 215 12.15 9.00 -1.01
CA VAL A 215 13.06 8.80 0.12
C VAL A 215 12.75 7.50 0.87
N VAL A 216 11.47 7.19 1.11
CA VAL A 216 11.07 5.95 1.80
C VAL A 216 11.55 4.72 1.04
N PHE A 217 11.26 4.62 -0.26
CA PHE A 217 11.71 3.49 -1.07
C PHE A 217 13.23 3.41 -1.11
N ALA A 218 13.91 4.55 -1.25
CA ALA A 218 15.37 4.56 -1.27
C ALA A 218 15.99 4.03 0.03
N LYS A 219 15.45 4.45 1.18
CA LYS A 219 15.91 3.99 2.51
C LYS A 219 15.61 2.51 2.72
N LEU A 220 14.39 2.08 2.40
CA LEU A 220 13.96 0.69 2.57
C LEU A 220 14.85 -0.27 1.75
N PHE A 221 15.10 0.06 0.48
CA PHE A 221 15.87 -0.78 -0.44
C PHE A 221 17.35 -0.40 -0.54
N LYS A 222 17.87 0.36 0.44
CA LYS A 222 19.29 0.73 0.58
C LYS A 222 19.92 1.31 -0.70
N THR A 223 19.17 2.18 -1.39
CA THR A 223 19.63 2.91 -2.58
C THR A 223 19.69 4.43 -2.31
N LYS A 224 20.20 5.19 -3.28
CA LYS A 224 20.24 6.66 -3.22
C LYS A 224 18.93 7.21 -3.78
N PRO A 225 18.20 8.06 -3.05
CA PRO A 225 16.98 8.67 -3.56
C PRO A 225 17.31 9.59 -4.75
N PHE A 226 16.36 9.75 -5.66
CA PHE A 226 16.47 10.63 -6.83
C PHE A 226 17.66 10.27 -7.75
N LYS A 227 18.13 9.02 -7.72
CA LYS A 227 19.18 8.54 -8.62
C LYS A 227 18.77 7.23 -9.22
N GLU A 228 18.78 7.15 -10.55
CA GLU A 228 18.52 5.91 -11.25
C GLU A 228 19.50 4.84 -10.77
N THR A 229 18.96 3.72 -10.32
CA THR A 229 19.77 2.60 -9.87
C THR A 229 20.07 1.68 -11.05
N LYS A 230 21.36 1.43 -11.30
CA LYS A 230 21.78 0.35 -12.21
C LYS A 230 21.52 -1.03 -11.62
N ARG A 231 21.35 -1.10 -10.28
CA ARG A 231 21.10 -2.34 -9.55
C ARG A 231 19.61 -2.56 -9.37
N ARG A 232 19.17 -3.82 -9.46
CA ARG A 232 17.78 -4.26 -9.34
C ARG A 232 17.24 -4.20 -7.90
N SER A 233 17.66 -3.23 -7.10
CA SER A 233 17.43 -3.21 -5.65
C SER A 233 16.00 -2.81 -5.27
N VAL A 234 15.32 -1.99 -6.09
CA VAL A 234 13.90 -1.67 -5.85
C VAL A 234 13.04 -2.59 -6.73
N PRO A 235 12.11 -3.37 -6.14
CA PRO A 235 11.34 -4.39 -6.85
C PRO A 235 10.13 -3.84 -7.62
N ILE A 236 10.04 -2.53 -7.77
CA ILE A 236 9.08 -1.84 -8.64
C ILE A 236 9.81 -0.81 -9.49
N TYR A 237 9.22 -0.46 -10.63
CA TYR A 237 9.71 0.62 -11.47
C TYR A 237 8.55 1.31 -12.19
N MET A 238 8.46 2.64 -12.15
CA MET A 238 7.44 3.41 -12.84
C MET A 238 8.02 4.03 -14.10
N GLN A 239 7.69 3.48 -15.27
CA GLN A 239 8.07 4.09 -16.53
C GLN A 239 7.12 5.23 -16.89
N TYR A 240 7.65 6.44 -17.05
CA TYR A 240 6.87 7.62 -17.32
C TYR A 240 6.23 7.60 -18.73
N ARG A 241 5.24 8.47 -18.95
CA ARG A 241 4.68 8.67 -20.29
C ARG A 241 5.69 9.42 -21.14
N LYS A 242 5.75 9.12 -22.44
CA LYS A 242 6.55 9.90 -23.38
C LYS A 242 6.12 11.37 -23.33
N GLY A 243 7.10 12.28 -23.25
CA GLY A 243 6.86 13.73 -23.14
C GLY A 243 6.36 14.19 -21.77
N ALA A 244 6.22 13.28 -20.80
CA ALA A 244 6.00 13.70 -19.42
C ALA A 244 7.33 14.19 -18.84
N PRO A 245 7.32 15.25 -18.01
CA PRO A 245 8.57 15.77 -17.49
C PRO A 245 9.29 14.73 -16.64
N GLY A 246 10.53 14.43 -17.04
CA GLY A 246 11.39 13.46 -16.38
C GLY A 246 11.67 13.88 -14.94
N ARG A 247 11.42 12.97 -13.99
CA ARG A 247 11.75 13.19 -12.58
C ARG A 247 12.80 12.19 -12.11
N PRO A 248 13.88 12.67 -11.47
CA PRO A 248 14.90 11.77 -10.96
C PRO A 248 14.29 10.84 -9.92
N SER A 249 14.51 9.55 -10.08
CA SER A 249 13.97 8.52 -9.19
C SER A 249 14.85 7.28 -9.20
N CYS A 250 14.90 6.58 -8.07
CA CYS A 250 15.53 5.28 -7.90
C CYS A 250 14.60 4.12 -8.30
N PHE A 251 13.33 4.40 -8.60
CA PHE A 251 12.37 3.41 -9.09
C PHE A 251 11.46 3.99 -10.19
N GLY A 252 11.96 4.90 -11.00
CA GLY A 252 11.22 5.44 -12.14
C GLY A 252 12.11 6.18 -13.13
N GLY A 253 11.60 6.33 -14.34
CA GLY A 253 12.32 6.97 -15.45
C GLY A 253 11.61 6.81 -16.77
N ASP A 254 12.23 7.29 -17.85
CA ASP A 254 11.62 7.30 -19.18
C ASP A 254 11.79 5.98 -19.94
N LYS A 255 12.73 5.16 -19.51
CA LYS A 255 13.07 3.86 -20.11
C LYS A 255 12.49 2.72 -19.26
N PRO A 256 12.27 1.52 -19.83
CA PRO A 256 11.87 0.37 -19.05
C PRO A 256 12.97 -0.02 -18.05
N PRO A 257 12.63 -0.75 -16.96
CA PRO A 257 13.61 -1.15 -15.97
C PRO A 257 14.69 -2.05 -16.57
N THR A 258 15.89 -1.98 -15.99
CA THR A 258 17.01 -2.83 -16.41
C THR A 258 16.63 -4.31 -16.28
N GLY A 259 16.80 -5.06 -17.37
CA GLY A 259 16.47 -6.49 -17.47
C GLY A 259 15.09 -6.81 -18.04
N TRP A 260 14.26 -5.80 -18.35
CA TRP A 260 13.03 -6.00 -19.13
C TRP A 260 13.35 -6.53 -20.54
N GLN A 261 12.65 -7.57 -20.99
CA GLN A 261 12.87 -8.23 -22.29
C GLN A 261 11.76 -7.94 -23.32
N GLY A 262 10.65 -7.30 -22.91
CA GLY A 262 9.52 -7.01 -23.78
C GLY A 262 9.58 -5.64 -24.44
N GLU A 263 8.54 -5.29 -25.21
CA GLU A 263 8.33 -3.91 -25.64
C GLU A 263 8.04 -3.03 -24.42
N GLY A 264 8.82 -1.95 -24.24
CA GLY A 264 8.61 -1.02 -23.15
C GLY A 264 7.31 -0.22 -23.30
N GLY A 265 6.73 0.20 -22.18
CA GLY A 265 5.55 1.07 -22.17
C GLY A 265 5.30 1.75 -20.82
N SER A 266 4.70 2.93 -20.87
CA SER A 266 4.34 3.69 -19.67
C SER A 266 3.43 2.88 -18.74
N GLY A 267 3.75 2.84 -17.45
CA GLY A 267 3.02 2.05 -16.48
C GLY A 267 3.90 1.69 -15.29
N ILE A 268 3.51 0.63 -14.59
CA ILE A 268 4.23 0.13 -13.42
C ILE A 268 4.75 -1.27 -13.73
N TYR A 269 6.04 -1.44 -13.53
CA TYR A 269 6.71 -2.72 -13.54
C TYR A 269 6.93 -3.18 -12.11
N TYR A 270 6.85 -4.47 -11.88
CA TYR A 270 7.07 -5.07 -10.56
C TYR A 270 7.76 -6.44 -10.71
N ARG A 271 8.45 -6.86 -9.65
CA ARG A 271 9.09 -8.16 -9.59
C ARG A 271 8.08 -9.25 -9.23
N THR A 272 8.10 -10.31 -10.02
CA THR A 272 7.40 -11.56 -9.75
C THR A 272 8.26 -12.47 -8.88
N GLU A 273 7.65 -13.54 -8.36
CA GLU A 273 8.31 -14.52 -7.49
C GLU A 273 9.52 -15.20 -8.13
N ASP A 274 9.48 -15.44 -9.45
CA ASP A 274 10.60 -15.96 -10.25
C ASP A 274 11.74 -14.94 -10.47
N GLY A 275 11.61 -13.73 -9.91
CA GLY A 275 12.55 -12.64 -10.06
C GLY A 275 12.54 -11.98 -11.44
N SER A 276 11.60 -12.32 -12.34
CA SER A 276 11.39 -11.62 -13.60
C SER A 276 10.63 -10.31 -13.39
N TRP A 277 10.42 -9.54 -14.46
CA TRP A 277 9.63 -8.30 -14.41
C TRP A 277 8.26 -8.59 -15.04
N ALA A 278 7.20 -8.16 -14.38
CA ALA A 278 5.86 -8.05 -14.96
C ALA A 278 5.49 -6.57 -15.14
N HIS A 279 4.51 -6.29 -16.00
CA HIS A 279 4.11 -4.93 -16.39
C HIS A 279 2.60 -4.70 -16.34
N ILE A 280 2.20 -3.69 -15.58
CA ILE A 280 0.84 -3.15 -15.57
C ILE A 280 0.79 -1.97 -16.55
N SER A 281 0.45 -2.27 -17.80
CA SER A 281 0.34 -1.26 -18.85
C SER A 281 -0.82 -0.29 -18.59
N ASN A 282 -0.52 1.01 -18.59
CA ASN A 282 -1.51 2.08 -18.45
C ASN A 282 -2.48 2.18 -19.64
N ARG A 283 -2.25 1.45 -20.74
CA ARG A 283 -3.19 1.39 -21.88
C ARG A 283 -4.44 0.60 -21.54
N ARG A 284 -4.29 -0.53 -20.84
CA ARG A 284 -5.39 -1.46 -20.58
C ARG A 284 -5.94 -1.36 -19.16
N ASN A 285 -5.06 -1.13 -18.17
CA ASN A 285 -5.41 -1.13 -16.76
C ASN A 285 -4.96 0.17 -16.09
N LEU A 286 -5.45 0.38 -14.87
CA LEU A 286 -4.91 1.39 -13.97
C LEU A 286 -3.97 0.68 -12.99
N GLY A 287 -2.68 1.02 -13.04
CA GLY A 287 -1.69 0.45 -12.14
C GLY A 287 -1.49 1.32 -10.91
N GLY A 288 -1.19 0.70 -9.78
CA GLY A 288 -0.55 1.39 -8.67
C GLY A 288 0.02 0.47 -7.61
N ILE A 289 0.47 1.08 -6.52
CA ILE A 289 1.31 0.49 -5.50
C ILE A 289 0.73 0.80 -4.13
N VAL A 290 0.76 -0.21 -3.26
CA VAL A 290 0.61 -0.05 -1.82
C VAL A 290 1.83 -0.67 -1.15
N LEU A 291 2.55 0.10 -0.35
CA LEU A 291 3.64 -0.37 0.49
C LEU A 291 3.22 -0.21 1.95
N LEU A 292 3.31 -1.31 2.70
CA LEU A 292 3.09 -1.36 4.13
C LEU A 292 4.43 -1.60 4.82
N ILE A 293 4.72 -0.84 5.86
CA ILE A 293 5.90 -1.00 6.71
C ILE A 293 5.44 -0.98 8.16
N ASP A 294 5.64 -2.09 8.86
CA ASP A 294 5.52 -2.21 10.30
C ASP A 294 6.92 -2.04 10.91
N ASP A 295 7.16 -0.82 11.37
CA ASP A 295 8.32 -0.46 12.18
C ASP A 295 7.95 -0.59 13.65
N SER A 296 7.83 -1.85 14.08
CA SER A 296 7.49 -2.20 15.46
C SER A 296 8.51 -1.65 16.45
N ASP A 297 9.77 -1.53 16.03
CA ASP A 297 10.82 -0.90 16.80
C ASP A 297 10.40 0.54 17.11
N ASN A 298 10.05 1.34 16.11
CA ASN A 298 9.59 2.71 16.27
C ASN A 298 8.11 2.85 16.67
N ALA A 299 7.40 1.76 16.96
CA ALA A 299 5.95 1.80 17.23
C ALA A 299 5.17 2.55 16.12
N GLN A 300 5.60 2.40 14.86
CA GLN A 300 5.04 3.10 13.72
C GLN A 300 4.58 2.14 12.65
N PHE A 301 3.42 2.44 12.07
CA PHE A 301 2.91 1.75 10.89
C PHE A 301 2.85 2.75 9.72
N ILE A 302 3.66 2.53 8.70
CA ILE A 302 3.75 3.41 7.52
C ILE A 302 3.02 2.75 6.36
N VAL A 303 2.14 3.51 5.73
CA VAL A 303 1.46 3.16 4.49
C VAL A 303 1.85 4.16 3.42
N VAL A 304 2.31 3.66 2.29
CA VAL A 304 2.54 4.45 1.08
C VAL A 304 1.61 3.95 0.00
N LEU A 305 0.82 4.86 -0.59
CA LEU A 305 -0.21 4.52 -1.57
C LEU A 305 -0.12 5.48 -2.76
N PHE A 306 0.04 4.92 -3.96
CA PHE A 306 0.00 5.73 -5.18
C PHE A 306 -0.39 4.97 -6.42
N GLY A 307 -1.08 5.65 -7.33
CA GLY A 307 -1.31 5.18 -8.69
C GLY A 307 -0.33 5.75 -9.70
N PHE A 308 -0.27 5.12 -10.87
CA PHE A 308 0.40 5.68 -12.05
C PHE A 308 -0.26 6.99 -12.53
N SER A 309 -1.53 7.21 -12.17
CA SER A 309 -2.31 8.41 -12.47
C SER A 309 -3.22 8.76 -11.29
N GLY A 310 -3.74 9.98 -11.22
CA GLY A 310 -4.69 10.36 -10.18
C GLY A 310 -5.96 9.50 -10.13
N LYS A 311 -6.45 9.01 -11.29
CA LYS A 311 -7.57 8.03 -11.32
C LYS A 311 -7.17 6.71 -10.65
N ALA A 312 -5.95 6.23 -10.90
CA ALA A 312 -5.43 5.03 -10.26
C ALA A 312 -5.23 5.23 -8.76
N THR A 313 -4.69 6.38 -8.31
CA THR A 313 -4.51 6.69 -6.88
C THR A 313 -5.84 6.62 -6.13
N ARG A 314 -6.90 7.24 -6.69
CA ARG A 314 -8.25 7.21 -6.10
C ARG A 314 -8.81 5.80 -5.97
N GLN A 315 -8.76 5.02 -7.04
CA GLN A 315 -9.26 3.64 -7.01
C GLN A 315 -8.48 2.75 -6.02
N ILE A 316 -7.17 2.96 -5.85
CA ILE A 316 -6.40 2.19 -4.85
C ILE A 316 -6.73 2.64 -3.44
N GLY A 317 -6.93 3.95 -3.21
CA GLY A 317 -7.45 4.46 -1.95
C GLY A 317 -8.76 3.77 -1.58
N GLN A 318 -9.73 3.81 -2.50
CA GLN A 318 -11.02 3.14 -2.31
C GLN A 318 -10.87 1.63 -2.06
N LEU A 319 -10.05 0.93 -2.87
CA LEU A 319 -9.78 -0.50 -2.69
C LEU A 319 -9.17 -0.79 -1.31
N PHE A 320 -8.25 0.06 -0.84
CA PHE A 320 -7.62 -0.07 0.47
C PHE A 320 -8.61 0.12 1.63
N TYR A 321 -9.61 0.99 1.48
CA TYR A 321 -10.63 1.25 2.51
C TYR A 321 -11.78 0.24 2.50
N GLU A 322 -12.20 -0.20 1.32
CA GLU A 322 -13.33 -1.13 1.16
C GLU A 322 -12.91 -2.59 1.32
N LYS A 323 -11.67 -2.91 0.92
CA LYS A 323 -11.15 -4.28 0.91
C LYS A 323 -9.76 -4.38 1.57
N PRO A 324 -9.59 -3.88 2.82
CA PRO A 324 -8.30 -3.86 3.52
C PRO A 324 -7.68 -5.26 3.70
N GLU A 325 -8.49 -6.31 3.73
CA GLU A 325 -8.08 -7.71 3.86
C GLU A 325 -7.23 -8.20 2.69
N ARG A 326 -7.29 -7.53 1.54
CA ARG A 326 -6.48 -7.85 0.35
C ARG A 326 -5.03 -7.40 0.47
N PHE A 327 -4.71 -6.52 1.42
CA PHE A 327 -3.37 -6.00 1.66
C PHE A 327 -2.70 -6.76 2.81
N TRP A 328 -2.67 -8.08 2.67
CA TRP A 328 -2.11 -9.07 3.58
C TRP A 328 -1.45 -10.20 2.78
N PRO A 329 -0.45 -10.92 3.30
CA PRO A 329 0.27 -10.73 4.57
C PRO A 329 1.33 -9.62 4.59
N LEU A 330 1.70 -9.19 5.81
CA LEU A 330 3.02 -8.62 6.08
C LEU A 330 4.05 -9.76 6.14
N ASP A 331 4.47 -10.20 4.97
CA ASP A 331 5.30 -11.38 4.74
C ASP A 331 6.80 -11.10 4.93
N LYS A 332 7.31 -10.06 4.29
CA LYS A 332 8.75 -9.90 4.10
C LYS A 332 9.37 -9.08 5.23
N THR A 333 10.61 -9.41 5.58
CA THR A 333 11.39 -8.60 6.54
C THR A 333 12.59 -8.02 5.82
N ILE A 334 12.66 -6.70 5.73
CA ILE A 334 13.79 -5.97 5.15
C ILE A 334 14.55 -5.30 6.30
N GLY A 335 15.69 -5.87 6.68
CA GLY A 335 16.40 -5.46 7.90
C GLY A 335 15.61 -5.86 9.14
N ASN A 336 15.20 -4.89 9.95
CA ASN A 336 14.33 -5.05 11.12
C ASN A 336 12.86 -4.68 10.84
N LEU A 337 12.55 -4.24 9.62
CA LEU A 337 11.22 -3.77 9.25
C LEU A 337 10.41 -4.90 8.63
N ARG A 338 9.18 -5.11 9.11
CA ARG A 338 8.23 -6.00 8.44
C ARG A 338 7.52 -5.22 7.34
N THR A 339 7.53 -5.73 6.12
CA THR A 339 7.05 -5.01 4.96
C THR A 339 6.20 -5.89 4.06
N ALA A 340 5.27 -5.26 3.35
CA ALA A 340 4.61 -5.86 2.21
C ALA A 340 4.43 -4.81 1.12
N LEU A 341 4.81 -5.16 -0.10
CA LEU A 341 4.68 -4.31 -1.26
C LEU A 341 3.68 -4.97 -2.22
N PHE A 342 2.63 -4.25 -2.60
CA PHE A 342 1.59 -4.76 -3.47
C PHE A 342 1.55 -3.96 -4.76
N ALA A 343 1.56 -4.65 -5.89
CA ALA A 343 1.21 -4.11 -7.19
C ALA A 343 -0.28 -4.36 -7.44
N CYS A 344 -1.02 -3.28 -7.70
CA CYS A 344 -2.47 -3.31 -7.91
C CYS A 344 -2.76 -3.07 -9.38
N LYS A 345 -3.40 -4.04 -10.04
CA LYS A 345 -3.92 -3.91 -11.40
C LYS A 345 -5.43 -3.74 -11.32
N LEU A 346 -5.88 -2.52 -11.56
CA LEU A 346 -7.28 -2.13 -11.42
C LEU A 346 -7.95 -2.03 -12.79
N PRO A 347 -9.23 -2.43 -12.90
CA PRO A 347 -10.00 -2.24 -14.12
C PRO A 347 -10.33 -0.77 -14.37
N LYS A 348 -10.31 -0.33 -15.63
CA LYS A 348 -10.63 1.05 -16.00
C LYS A 348 -12.11 1.40 -15.89
N GLU A 349 -12.97 0.43 -16.16
CA GLU A 349 -14.41 0.58 -16.39
C GLU A 349 -15.27 -0.42 -15.59
N LYS A 350 -14.64 -1.36 -14.88
CA LYS A 350 -15.34 -2.38 -14.10
C LYS A 350 -15.28 -2.10 -12.60
N GLU A 351 -16.06 -2.86 -11.84
CA GLU A 351 -16.09 -2.79 -10.39
C GLU A 351 -14.74 -3.10 -9.74
N LEU A 352 -14.47 -2.47 -8.60
CA LEU A 352 -13.26 -2.67 -7.79
C LEU A 352 -13.07 -4.13 -7.34
N GLY A 353 -14.13 -4.94 -7.34
CA GLY A 353 -14.06 -6.36 -7.03
C GLY A 353 -13.18 -7.17 -7.97
N GLU A 354 -12.98 -6.70 -9.20
CA GLU A 354 -12.10 -7.36 -10.17
C GLU A 354 -10.64 -6.90 -10.11
N ALA A 355 -10.29 -5.97 -9.21
CA ALA A 355 -8.89 -5.57 -9.05
C ALA A 355 -8.03 -6.80 -8.71
N GLU A 356 -6.84 -6.88 -9.29
CA GLU A 356 -5.82 -7.86 -8.90
C GLU A 356 -4.85 -7.16 -7.94
N VAL A 357 -4.69 -7.72 -6.73
CA VAL A 357 -3.72 -7.25 -5.73
C VAL A 357 -2.63 -8.31 -5.64
N ILE A 358 -1.43 -7.95 -6.04
CA ILE A 358 -0.32 -8.88 -6.24
C ILE A 358 0.77 -8.52 -5.24
N LEU A 359 1.12 -9.45 -4.35
CA LEU A 359 2.27 -9.31 -3.48
C LEU A 359 3.55 -9.34 -4.33
N VAL A 360 4.35 -8.28 -4.24
CA VAL A 360 5.58 -8.10 -5.02
C VAL A 360 6.73 -8.74 -4.27
N GLU A 361 7.57 -9.49 -4.99
CA GLU A 361 8.75 -10.11 -4.40
C GLU A 361 9.80 -9.04 -4.07
N THR A 362 10.21 -8.97 -2.81
CA THR A 362 11.25 -8.07 -2.32
C THR A 362 12.50 -8.90 -2.00
N CYS A 363 13.55 -8.78 -2.82
CA CYS A 363 14.80 -9.55 -2.69
C CYS A 363 15.67 -9.12 -1.50
#